data_AF-A0A350IG32-F1
#
_entry.id   AF-A0A350IG32-F1
#
_cell.length_a   1.000
_cell.length_b   1.000
_cell.length_c   1.000
_cell.angle_alpha   90.00
_cell.angle_beta   90.00
_cell.angle_gamma   90.00
#
_symmetry.space_group_name_H-M   'P 1'
#
loop_
_entity.id
_entity.type
_entity.pdbx_description
1 polymer ?
#
loop_
_entity_poly.entity_id
_entity_poly.type
_entity_poly.pdbx_seq_one_letter_code
_entity_poly.pdbx_strand_id
1 'polypeptide(L)' 'METVRAYEIFVKMITEDNIYLIPNLTFRKLCVSLDTDFKSLDDMVFAELGMTGEEVLTSLREAAPERLCEKYMLKGFIL' A
#
# COMPACT_ATOMS: atom_id res chain seq x y z
N MET A 1 -5.86 -5.63 19.63
CA MET A 1 -4.73 -4.69 19.86
C MET A 1 -3.66 -4.84 18.79
N GLU A 2 -3.29 -6.06 18.40
CA GLU A 2 -2.24 -6.31 17.39
C GLU A 2 -2.63 -5.85 15.98
N THR A 3 -3.88 -6.07 15.55
CA THR A 3 -4.35 -5.65 14.21
C THR A 3 -4.35 -4.12 13.99
N VAL A 4 -4.71 -3.34 15.02
CA VAL A 4 -4.69 -1.87 14.95
C VAL A 4 -3.27 -1.38 14.73
N ARG A 5 -2.30 -1.94 15.48
CA ARG A 5 -0.89 -1.62 15.29
C ARG A 5 -0.40 -2.05 13.91
N ALA A 6 -0.80 -3.22 13.42
CA ALA A 6 -0.46 -3.67 12.07
C ALA A 6 -1.02 -2.73 10.98
N TYR A 7 -2.24 -2.22 11.17
CA TYR A 7 -2.84 -1.22 10.31
C TYR A 7 -2.06 0.10 10.33
N GLU A 8 -1.72 0.63 11.51
CA GLU A 8 -0.90 1.84 11.61
C GLU A 8 0.46 1.69 10.90
N ILE A 9 1.11 0.53 11.05
CA ILE A 9 2.36 0.24 10.36
C ILE A 9 2.14 0.14 8.85
N PHE A 10 1.06 -0.54 8.41
CA PHE A 10 0.71 -0.62 6.99
C PHE A 10 0.51 0.77 6.38
N VAL A 11 -0.21 1.66 7.05
CA VAL A 11 -0.42 3.05 6.60
C VAL A 11 0.91 3.77 6.46
N LYS A 12 1.79 3.70 7.47
CA LYS A 12 3.14 4.30 7.38
C LYS A 12 3.96 3.74 6.22
N MET A 13 3.93 2.42 6.03
CA MET A 13 4.65 1.79 4.93
C MET A 13 4.20 2.32 3.56
N ILE A 14 2.89 2.55 3.36
CA ILE A 14 2.38 3.05 2.07
C ILE A 14 2.49 4.58 1.92
N THR A 15 2.53 5.36 3.00
CA THR A 15 2.60 6.83 2.92
C THR A 15 4.02 7.38 3.07
N GLU A 16 4.85 6.77 3.91
CA GLU A 16 6.21 7.23 4.22
C GLU A 16 7.25 6.46 3.39
N ASP A 17 7.16 5.13 3.36
CA ASP A 17 8.20 4.26 2.78
C ASP A 17 7.95 3.88 1.32
N ASN A 18 6.77 4.17 0.77
CA ASN A 18 6.36 3.82 -0.60
C ASN A 18 6.55 2.33 -0.94
N ILE A 19 6.24 1.42 0.00
CA ILE A 19 6.46 -0.04 -0.16
C ILE A 19 5.79 -0.64 -1.39
N TYR A 20 4.74 0.02 -1.90
CA TYR A 20 4.01 -0.40 -3.08
C TYR A 20 4.93 -0.41 -4.32
N LEU A 21 6.04 0.32 -4.34
CA LEU A 21 7.03 0.28 -5.42
C LEU A 21 7.86 -1.02 -5.47
N ILE A 22 7.83 -1.85 -4.42
CA ILE A 22 8.57 -3.11 -4.39
C ILE A 22 7.89 -4.10 -5.35
N PRO A 23 8.57 -4.52 -6.44
CA PRO A 23 7.99 -5.47 -7.39
C PRO A 23 7.78 -6.82 -6.69
N ASN A 24 6.59 -7.41 -6.88
CA ASN A 24 6.14 -8.68 -6.28
C ASN A 24 5.78 -8.64 -4.78
N LEU A 25 5.74 -7.47 -4.14
CA LEU A 25 5.14 -7.35 -2.82
C LEU A 25 3.61 -7.53 -2.95
N THR A 26 3.02 -8.40 -2.14
CA THR A 26 1.57 -8.56 -2.08
C THR A 26 1.10 -8.25 -0.66
N PHE A 27 -0.18 -7.90 -0.50
CA PHE A 27 -0.74 -7.60 0.80
C PHE A 27 -0.65 -8.81 1.74
N ARG A 28 -0.82 -10.02 1.20
CA ARG A 28 -0.61 -11.26 1.96
C ARG A 28 0.83 -11.41 2.48
N LYS A 29 1.85 -11.05 1.70
CA LYS A 29 3.25 -11.08 2.17
C LYS A 29 3.51 -10.05 3.27
N LEU A 30 2.84 -8.89 3.19
CA LEU A 30 2.89 -7.89 4.26
C LEU A 30 2.28 -8.42 5.55
N CYS A 31 1.11 -9.06 5.48
CA CYS A 31 0.45 -9.62 6.66
C CYS A 31 1.37 -10.61 7.39
N VAL A 32 2.06 -11.50 6.65
CA VAL A 32 3.06 -12.42 7.21
C VAL A 32 4.22 -11.68 7.87
N SER A 33 4.69 -10.59 7.28
CA SER A 33 5.82 -9.80 7.81
C SER A 33 5.43 -8.98 9.04
N LEU A 34 4.17 -8.57 9.15
CA LEU A 34 3.60 -7.84 10.28
C LEU A 34 3.09 -8.78 11.39
N ASP A 35 3.27 -10.10 11.23
CA ASP A 35 2.77 -11.13 12.14
C ASP A 35 1.27 -10.94 12.47
N THR A 36 0.47 -10.69 11.43
CA THR A 36 -0.97 -10.47 11.56
C THR A 36 -1.77 -11.36 10.63
N ASP A 37 -2.98 -11.70 11.06
CA ASP A 37 -3.95 -12.38 10.22
C ASP A 37 -4.36 -11.50 9.03
N PHE A 38 -4.40 -12.13 7.84
CA PHE A 38 -4.74 -11.47 6.59
C PHE A 38 -6.14 -10.88 6.63
N LYS A 39 -7.14 -11.67 7.06
CA LYS A 39 -8.54 -11.24 7.02
C LYS A 39 -8.77 -10.07 7.96
N SER A 40 -8.22 -10.15 9.16
CA SER A 40 -8.36 -9.12 10.18
C SER A 40 -7.77 -7.77 9.73
N LEU A 41 -6.60 -7.78 9.08
CA LEU A 41 -6.01 -6.55 8.56
C LEU A 41 -6.75 -6.05 7.30
N ASP A 42 -7.15 -6.96 6.40
CA ASP A 42 -7.88 -6.60 5.17
C ASP A 42 -9.25 -5.98 5.49
N ASP A 43 -9.98 -6.53 6.46
CA ASP A 43 -11.26 -6.00 6.94
C ASP A 43 -11.08 -4.58 7.51
N MET A 44 -9.98 -4.32 8.23
CA MET A 44 -9.67 -2.99 8.77
C MET A 44 -9.27 -2.00 7.68
N VAL A 45 -8.45 -2.43 6.72
CA VAL A 45 -8.08 -1.61 5.56
C VAL A 45 -9.33 -1.26 4.74
N PHE A 46 -10.22 -2.22 4.53
CA PHE A 46 -11.48 -1.99 3.83
C PHE A 46 -12.41 -1.03 4.59
N ALA A 47 -12.52 -1.18 5.92
CA ALA A 47 -13.34 -0.29 6.74
C ALA A 47 -12.87 1.18 6.69
N GLU A 48 -11.56 1.42 6.65
CA GLU A 48 -10.99 2.77 6.68
C GLU A 48 -10.80 3.39 5.30
N LEU A 49 -10.46 2.60 4.28
CA LEU A 49 -10.08 3.09 2.95
C LEU A 49 -11.10 2.71 1.86
N GLY A 50 -12.06 1.84 2.15
CA GLY A 50 -13.07 1.37 1.19
C GLY A 50 -12.53 0.43 0.11
N MET A 51 -11.30 -0.07 0.27
CA MET A 51 -10.60 -0.96 -0.66
C MET A 51 -9.90 -2.06 0.11
N THR A 52 -9.74 -3.24 -0.49
CA THR A 52 -8.87 -4.28 0.07
C THR A 52 -7.41 -3.83 0.04
N GLY A 53 -6.57 -4.42 0.90
CA GLY A 53 -5.16 -4.08 0.95
C GLY A 53 -4.41 -4.34 -0.36
N GLU A 54 -4.82 -5.36 -1.13
CA GLU A 54 -4.24 -5.62 -2.46
C GLU A 54 -4.64 -4.56 -3.49
N GLU A 55 -5.90 -4.10 -3.46
CA GLU A 55 -6.39 -3.00 -4.30
C GLU A 55 -5.68 -1.68 -3.96
N VAL A 56 -5.44 -1.40 -2.68
CA VAL A 56 -4.66 -0.23 -2.25
C VAL A 56 -3.25 -0.27 -2.84
N LEU A 57 -2.53 -1.39 -2.71
CA LEU A 57 -1.17 -1.52 -3.27
C LEU A 57 -1.16 -1.39 -4.78
N THR A 58 -2.14 -1.98 -5.47
CA THR A 58 -2.26 -1.93 -6.93
C THR A 58 -2.54 -0.51 -7.41
N SER A 59 -3.53 0.16 -6.81
CA SER A 59 -3.90 1.53 -7.17
C SER A 59 -2.74 2.51 -6.95
N LEU A 60 -1.99 2.34 -5.86
CA LEU A 60 -0.81 3.16 -5.58
C LEU A 60 0.33 2.92 -6.59
N ARG A 61 0.52 1.67 -7.04
CA ARG A 61 1.50 1.36 -8.11
C ARG A 61 1.12 1.99 -9.42
N GLU A 62 -0.14 1.91 -9.82
CA GLU A 62 -0.64 2.47 -11.07
C GLU A 62 -0.55 3.99 -11.07
N ALA A 63 -0.79 4.64 -9.92
CA ALA A 63 -0.64 6.08 -9.77
C ALA A 63 0.82 6.54 -9.56
N ALA A 64 1.76 5.64 -9.28
CA ALA A 64 3.14 6.00 -8.95
C ALA A 64 3.87 6.75 -10.08
N PRO A 65 3.76 6.33 -11.37
CA PRO A 65 4.37 7.04 -12.48
C PRO A 65 3.87 8.48 -12.60
N GLU A 66 2.55 8.69 -12.51
CA GLU A 66 1.95 10.02 -12.56
C GLU A 66 2.44 10.90 -11.40
N ARG A 67 2.43 10.37 -10.18
CA ARG A 67 2.92 11.09 -8.98
C ARG A 67 4.40 11.47 -9.09
N LEU A 68 5.24 10.59 -9.65
CA LEU A 68 6.65 10.89 -9.87
C LEU A 68 6.84 11.96 -10.94
N CYS A 69 6.08 11.89 -12.03
CA CYS A 69 6.08 12.90 -13.08
C CYS A 69 5.68 14.28 -12.54
N GLU A 70 4.61 14.36 -11.75
CA GLU A 70 4.18 15.60 -11.09
C GLU A 70 5.22 16.12 -10.10
N LYS A 71 5.71 15.26 -9.19
CA LYS A 71 6.66 15.63 -8.14
C LYS A 71 7.97 16.20 -8.69
N TYR A 72 8.46 15.66 -9.81
CA TYR A 72 9.72 16.07 -10.41
C TYR A 72 9.55 16.93 -11.67
N MET A 73 8.32 17.36 -11.99
CA MET A 73 7.98 18.12 -13.20
C MET A 73 8.52 17.48 -14.50
N LEU A 74 8.52 16.15 -14.57
CA LEU A 74 9.00 15.41 -15.73
C LEU A 74 7.95 15.54 -16.85
N LYS A 75 8.26 16.33 -17.88
CA LYS A 75 7.42 16.43 -19.07
C LYS A 75 7.72 15.27 -20.02
N GLY A 76 6.71 14.46 -20.33
CA GLY A 76 6.76 13.51 -21.44
C GLY A 76 7.20 12.08 -21.10
N PHE A 77 7.13 11.65 -19.84
CA PHE A 77 7.18 10.23 -19.51
C PHE A 77 5.89 9.56 -19.98
N ILE A 78 5.92 9.05 -21.21
CA ILE A 78 4.90 8.13 -21.72
C ILE A 78 5.41 6.74 -21.35
N LEU A 79 4.68 6.06 -20.45
CA LEU A 79 4.87 4.63 -20.19
C LEU A 79 4.43 3.81 -21.40
#